data_AF-A0A401VTR8-F1
#
_entry.id   AF-A0A401VTR8-F1
#
_cell.length_a   1.000
_cell.length_b   1.000
_cell.length_c   1.000
_cell.angle_alpha   90.00
_cell.angle_beta   90.00
_cell.angle_gamma   90.00
#
_symmetry.space_group_name_H-M   'P 1'
#
loop_
_entity.id
_entity.type
_entity.pdbx_description
1 polymer ?
#
loop_
_entity_poly.entity_id
_entity_poly.type
_entity_poly.pdbx_seq_one_letter_code
_entity_poly.pdbx_strand_id
1 'polypeptide(L)'
;MEPEDLPGRLTDANEATPVAPTTAHEARHRPLVGQREFSSPDGQREFSSYDDKALMAVGRAGSRWSFAFDGAPAPFDPRRFISPAADASAGTRAVVVWSGLRTRDGQPFFHLSVAQDGTEQYAFTYADGETHRTGQIPRALDPDRFFASRQEATDAERPLLEALTDVFGAHLPRHAITHGRLHTFTTRSWTRPPENGETYAVISMNWDAEH
;
A
#
# COMPACT_ATOMS: atom_id res chain seq x y z
N MET A 1 -2.47 14.16 12.57
CA MET A 1 -3.00 12.82 12.84
C MET A 1 -1.90 12.04 13.53
N GLU A 2 -2.22 11.37 14.63
CA GLU A 2 -1.27 10.52 15.34
C GLU A 2 -1.15 9.14 14.64
N PRO A 3 -0.01 8.43 14.71
CA PRO A 3 0.16 7.11 14.09
C PRO A 3 -0.89 6.10 14.56
N GLU A 4 -1.33 6.19 15.81
CA GLU A 4 -2.38 5.36 16.40
C GLU A 4 -3.78 5.57 15.80
N ASP A 5 -4.01 6.68 15.09
CA ASP A 5 -5.28 6.94 14.41
C ASP A 5 -5.37 6.28 13.02
N LEU A 6 -4.24 5.82 12.45
CA LEU A 6 -4.19 5.24 11.11
C LEU A 6 -5.01 3.96 10.95
N PRO A 7 -4.99 2.99 11.90
CA PRO A 7 -5.79 1.78 11.78
C PRO A 7 -7.27 2.08 11.56
N GLY A 8 -7.87 2.99 12.34
CA GLY A 8 -9.29 3.33 12.22
C GLY A 8 -9.73 3.91 10.86
N ARG A 9 -8.77 4.31 10.01
CA ARG A 9 -9.02 4.83 8.66
C ARG A 9 -8.77 3.79 7.56
N LEU A 10 -7.86 2.87 7.82
CA LEU A 10 -7.28 1.96 6.84
C LEU A 10 -7.67 0.49 7.04
N THR A 11 -8.35 0.14 8.13
CA THR A 11 -8.91 -1.19 8.37
C THR A 11 -10.42 -1.20 8.21
N ASP A 12 -10.99 -2.40 8.12
CA ASP A 12 -12.42 -2.58 8.37
C ASP A 12 -12.72 -2.37 9.86
N ALA A 13 -13.94 -1.93 10.19
CA ALA A 13 -14.34 -1.48 11.52
C ALA A 13 -14.18 -2.53 12.65
N ASN A 14 -13.89 -3.80 12.31
CA ASN A 14 -13.79 -4.91 13.25
C ASN A 14 -12.38 -5.53 13.36
N GLU A 15 -11.36 -4.98 12.69
CA GLU A 15 -9.99 -5.57 12.62
C GLU A 15 -8.88 -4.68 13.21
N ALA A 16 -9.23 -3.55 13.83
CA ALA A 16 -8.29 -2.54 14.32
C ALA A 16 -7.62 -2.89 15.66
N THR A 17 -6.90 -4.02 15.76
CA THR A 17 -6.06 -4.28 16.95
C THR A 17 -4.59 -4.04 16.60
N PRO A 18 -3.96 -2.98 17.12
CA PRO A 18 -2.53 -2.74 16.92
C PRO A 18 -1.73 -3.92 17.48
N VAL A 19 -0.90 -4.51 16.63
CA VAL A 19 0.05 -5.53 17.08
C VAL A 19 1.19 -4.81 17.81
N ALA A 20 1.70 -5.41 18.88
CA ALA A 20 2.84 -4.87 19.64
C ALA A 20 4.01 -4.51 18.71
N PRO A 21 4.83 -3.49 19.03
CA PRO A 21 5.92 -3.06 18.17
C PRO A 21 6.88 -4.19 17.80
N THR A 22 6.97 -4.46 16.50
CA THR A 22 7.83 -5.49 15.91
C THR A 22 8.71 -4.87 14.84
N THR A 23 9.81 -5.53 14.52
CA THR A 23 10.59 -5.22 13.30
C THR A 23 9.84 -5.70 12.06
N ALA A 24 10.15 -5.15 10.89
CA ALA A 24 9.60 -5.61 9.61
C ALA A 24 9.90 -7.09 9.35
N HIS A 25 11.05 -7.60 9.79
CA HIS A 25 11.42 -9.01 9.68
C HIS A 25 10.53 -9.88 10.57
N GLU A 26 10.36 -9.52 11.84
CA GLU A 26 9.47 -10.25 12.77
C GLU A 26 8.02 -10.25 12.29
N ALA A 27 7.53 -9.13 11.75
CA ALA A 27 6.19 -9.02 11.21
C ALA A 27 5.96 -9.99 10.04
N ARG A 28 6.95 -10.12 9.13
CA ARG A 28 6.90 -11.02 7.97
C ARG A 28 6.98 -12.51 8.32
N HIS A 29 7.74 -12.84 9.36
CA HIS A 29 7.95 -14.23 9.79
C HIS A 29 7.03 -14.65 10.93
N ARG A 30 6.14 -13.76 11.39
CA ARG A 30 5.12 -14.11 12.34
C ARG A 30 4.15 -15.07 11.64
N PRO A 31 3.91 -16.27 12.19
CA PRO A 31 2.84 -17.10 11.66
C PRO A 31 1.55 -16.29 11.77
N LEU A 32 0.80 -16.19 10.67
CA LEU A 32 -0.55 -15.62 10.60
C LEU A 32 -1.43 -16.37 11.60
N VAL A 33 -1.37 -15.96 12.85
CA VAL A 33 -2.10 -16.49 13.99
C VAL A 33 -2.76 -15.26 14.60
N GLY A 34 -3.96 -14.97 14.13
CA GLY A 34 -4.74 -13.83 14.60
C GLY A 34 -5.72 -13.25 13.59
N GLN A 35 -5.51 -13.44 12.29
CA GLN A 35 -6.55 -13.14 11.30
C GLN A 35 -7.50 -14.33 11.25
N ARG A 36 -8.71 -14.16 11.79
CA ARG A 36 -9.84 -15.06 11.50
C ARG A 36 -10.31 -14.78 10.08
N GLU A 37 -9.54 -15.24 9.10
CA GLU A 37 -10.00 -15.43 7.73
C GLU A 37 -10.91 -16.67 7.70
N PHE A 38 -11.89 -16.65 6.80
CA PHE A 38 -12.96 -17.65 6.64
C PHE A 38 -12.40 -19.08 6.78
N SER A 39 -12.57 -19.67 7.96
CA SER A 39 -12.30 -21.10 8.13
C SER A 39 -13.42 -21.83 7.39
N SER A 40 -13.11 -22.38 6.21
CA SER A 40 -13.94 -23.46 5.66
C SER A 40 -14.07 -24.55 6.74
N PRO A 41 -15.21 -25.25 6.85
CA PRO A 41 -15.45 -26.26 7.90
C PRO A 41 -14.34 -27.32 8.03
N ASP A 42 -13.53 -27.47 6.98
CA ASP A 42 -12.48 -28.47 6.83
C ASP A 42 -11.07 -27.99 7.23
N GLY A 43 -10.92 -26.79 7.81
CA GLY A 43 -9.62 -26.28 8.30
C GLY A 43 -8.69 -25.72 7.21
N GLN A 44 -9.19 -25.55 6.00
CA GLN A 44 -8.50 -24.92 4.87
C GLN A 44 -8.29 -23.42 5.09
N ARG A 45 -7.07 -22.93 4.84
CA ARG A 45 -6.81 -21.49 4.67
C ARG A 45 -6.90 -21.13 3.20
N GLU A 46 -7.80 -20.23 2.86
CA GLU A 46 -7.98 -19.69 1.51
C GLU A 46 -7.38 -18.29 1.41
N PHE A 47 -6.45 -18.09 0.49
CA PHE A 47 -5.93 -16.77 0.12
C PHE A 47 -6.44 -16.42 -1.26
N SER A 48 -7.23 -15.35 -1.37
CA SER A 48 -7.67 -14.83 -2.64
C SER A 48 -6.72 -13.73 -3.12
N SER A 49 -6.41 -13.69 -4.42
CA SER A 49 -5.63 -12.60 -5.01
C SER A 49 -6.33 -11.22 -4.97
N TYR A 50 -7.57 -11.15 -4.46
CA TYR A 50 -8.23 -9.89 -4.15
C TYR A 50 -8.25 -9.57 -2.64
N ASP A 51 -7.92 -10.52 -1.76
CA ASP A 51 -7.78 -10.26 -0.31
C ASP A 51 -6.35 -9.81 0.01
N ASP A 52 -5.89 -8.78 -0.72
CA ASP A 52 -4.52 -8.25 -0.71
C ASP A 52 -4.23 -7.34 0.49
N LYS A 53 -4.76 -7.71 1.66
CA LYS A 53 -4.62 -6.92 2.89
C LYS A 53 -3.16 -6.78 3.28
N ALA A 54 -2.65 -5.55 3.23
CA ALA A 54 -1.24 -5.27 3.50
C ALA A 54 -0.96 -5.17 5.00
N LEU A 55 0.15 -5.76 5.44
CA LEU A 55 0.66 -5.58 6.80
C LEU A 55 1.54 -4.33 6.86
N MET A 56 1.00 -3.26 7.41
CA MET A 56 1.63 -1.94 7.42
C MET A 56 2.36 -1.68 8.73
N ALA A 57 3.57 -1.12 8.65
CA ALA A 57 4.25 -0.52 9.79
C ALA A 57 3.94 0.98 9.87
N VAL A 58 3.65 1.50 11.08
CA VAL A 58 3.31 2.91 11.30
C VAL A 58 4.30 3.68 12.13
N GLY A 59 4.42 4.98 11.83
CA GLY A 59 5.24 5.90 12.60
C GLY A 59 5.07 7.35 12.16
N ARG A 60 6.06 8.18 12.52
CA ARG A 60 6.10 9.62 12.21
C ARG A 60 7.08 9.92 11.09
N ALA A 61 6.68 10.84 10.20
CA ALA A 61 7.51 11.39 9.13
C ALA A 61 7.66 12.90 9.33
N GLY A 62 8.33 13.30 10.42
CA GLY A 62 8.38 14.69 10.87
C GLY A 62 7.18 15.09 11.74
N SER A 63 7.01 16.38 12.00
CA SER A 63 6.00 16.90 12.96
C SER A 63 4.58 16.95 12.41
N ARG A 64 4.42 16.88 11.09
CA ARG A 64 3.15 17.11 10.39
C ARG A 64 2.58 15.86 9.74
N TRP A 65 3.37 14.79 9.65
CA TRP A 65 3.01 13.58 8.93
C TRP A 65 3.18 12.34 9.81
N SER A 66 2.20 11.44 9.66
CA SER A 66 2.29 10.05 10.09
C SER A 66 2.30 9.19 8.83
N PHE A 67 2.95 8.03 8.88
CA PHE A 67 3.05 7.13 7.74
C PHE A 67 2.55 5.74 8.10
N ALA A 68 2.05 5.04 7.08
CA ALA A 68 1.88 3.60 7.03
C ALA A 68 2.72 3.09 5.86
N PHE A 69 3.54 2.07 6.08
CA PHE A 69 4.48 1.56 5.08
C PHE A 69 4.43 0.04 4.99
N ASP A 70 4.28 -0.46 3.78
CA ASP A 70 4.52 -1.85 3.42
C ASP A 70 5.76 -1.93 2.52
N GLY A 71 6.77 -2.67 2.99
CA GLY A 71 8.04 -2.86 2.28
C GLY A 71 8.13 -4.14 1.47
N ALA A 72 7.06 -4.94 1.42
CA ALA A 72 6.96 -6.14 0.59
C ALA A 72 5.48 -6.43 0.24
N PRO A 73 4.82 -5.50 -0.49
CA PRO A 73 3.43 -5.72 -0.88
C PRO A 73 3.30 -6.95 -1.75
N ALA A 74 2.19 -7.68 -1.57
CA ALA A 74 1.83 -8.78 -2.44
C ALA A 74 1.64 -8.26 -3.89
N PRO A 75 1.91 -9.10 -4.91
CA PRO A 75 1.52 -8.77 -6.27
C PRO A 75 0.00 -8.59 -6.36
N PHE A 76 -0.46 -7.57 -7.07
CA PHE A 76 -1.86 -7.27 -7.33
C PHE A 76 -1.99 -6.72 -8.76
N ASP A 77 -3.22 -6.65 -9.29
CA ASP A 77 -3.48 -6.05 -10.62
C ASP A 77 -3.65 -4.53 -10.48
N PRO A 78 -2.73 -3.71 -11.05
CA PRO A 78 -2.85 -2.25 -11.08
C PRO A 78 -4.21 -1.70 -11.50
N ARG A 79 -4.89 -2.40 -12.43
CA ARG A 79 -6.18 -1.96 -12.99
C ARG A 79 -7.33 -2.12 -11.99
N ARG A 80 -7.12 -2.91 -10.95
CA ARG A 80 -8.08 -3.15 -9.87
C ARG A 80 -7.76 -2.34 -8.62
N PHE A 81 -6.68 -1.56 -8.63
CA PHE A 81 -6.28 -0.73 -7.51
C PHE A 81 -7.35 0.31 -7.17
N ILE A 82 -7.71 0.36 -5.88
CA ILE A 82 -8.50 1.43 -5.29
C ILE A 82 -7.58 2.20 -4.34
N SER A 83 -7.40 3.50 -4.60
CA SER A 83 -6.61 4.32 -3.71
C SER A 83 -7.29 4.48 -2.34
N PRO A 84 -6.57 4.23 -1.23
CA PRO A 84 -7.05 4.52 0.11
C PRO A 84 -6.97 6.02 0.48
N ALA A 85 -6.53 6.90 -0.44
CA ALA A 85 -6.23 8.29 -0.11
C ALA A 85 -7.44 9.05 0.46
N ALA A 86 -8.63 8.89 -0.15
CA ALA A 86 -9.86 9.53 0.32
C ALA A 86 -10.13 9.15 1.77
N ASP A 87 -10.23 7.86 2.08
CA ASP A 87 -10.52 7.38 3.43
C ASP A 87 -9.42 7.74 4.44
N ALA A 88 -8.15 7.66 4.04
CA ALA A 88 -7.02 8.06 4.87
C ALA A 88 -7.05 9.56 5.22
N SER A 89 -7.66 10.38 4.36
CA SER A 89 -7.65 11.84 4.46
C SER A 89 -8.79 12.44 5.30
N ALA A 90 -9.68 11.66 5.92
CA ALA A 90 -10.79 12.21 6.70
C ALA A 90 -10.33 13.24 7.78
N GLY A 91 -10.70 14.52 7.64
CA GLY A 91 -10.25 15.59 8.55
C GLY A 91 -8.74 15.90 8.52
N THR A 92 -8.04 15.50 7.46
CA THR A 92 -6.61 15.73 7.27
C THR A 92 -6.22 15.69 5.79
N ARG A 93 -4.93 15.62 5.49
CA ARG A 93 -4.40 15.38 4.15
C ARG A 93 -3.69 14.04 4.11
N ALA A 94 -3.90 13.29 3.04
CA ALA A 94 -3.19 12.04 2.77
C ALA A 94 -2.45 12.12 1.44
N VAL A 95 -1.25 11.53 1.41
CA VAL A 95 -0.48 11.26 0.20
C VAL A 95 -0.22 9.77 0.19
N VAL A 96 -0.70 9.08 -0.83
CA VAL A 96 -0.53 7.64 -1.00
C VAL A 96 0.39 7.41 -2.18
N VAL A 97 1.40 6.57 -1.96
CA VAL A 97 2.36 6.16 -2.99
C VAL A 97 2.39 4.65 -3.02
N TRP A 98 2.25 4.08 -4.21
CA TRP A 98 2.52 2.67 -4.46
C TRP A 98 3.53 2.57 -5.61
N SER A 99 4.68 1.95 -5.35
CA SER A 99 5.73 1.76 -6.36
C SER A 99 6.04 0.28 -6.57
N GLY A 100 5.99 -0.13 -7.83
CA GLY A 100 6.44 -1.43 -8.34
C GLY A 100 7.50 -1.29 -9.44
N LEU A 101 8.21 -0.15 -9.50
CA LEU A 101 9.12 0.17 -10.62
C LEU A 101 10.36 -0.73 -10.70
N ARG A 102 10.68 -1.48 -9.64
CA ARG A 102 11.87 -2.34 -9.53
C ARG A 102 11.59 -3.84 -9.56
N THR A 103 10.35 -4.27 -9.80
CA THR A 103 10.03 -5.70 -9.83
C THR A 103 10.68 -6.34 -11.05
N ARG A 104 11.64 -7.27 -10.83
CA ARG A 104 12.41 -7.92 -11.92
C ARG A 104 11.52 -8.66 -12.93
N ASP A 105 10.37 -9.15 -12.48
CA ASP A 105 9.48 -10.03 -13.25
C ASP A 105 8.11 -9.40 -13.56
N GLY A 106 7.89 -8.13 -13.17
CA GLY A 106 6.61 -7.42 -13.28
C GLY A 106 6.65 -6.22 -14.22
N GLN A 107 5.50 -5.81 -14.75
CA GLN A 107 5.39 -4.54 -15.47
C GLN A 107 5.60 -3.38 -14.48
N PRO A 108 6.38 -2.34 -14.84
CA PRO A 108 6.63 -1.22 -13.96
C PRO A 108 5.31 -0.49 -13.65
N PHE A 109 5.05 -0.30 -12.36
CA PHE A 109 3.86 0.37 -11.86
C PHE A 109 4.24 1.50 -10.90
N PHE A 110 3.53 2.62 -10.99
CA PHE A 110 3.60 3.67 -9.98
C PHE A 110 2.24 4.35 -9.83
N HIS A 111 1.77 4.51 -8.61
CA HIS A 111 0.58 5.29 -8.30
C HIS A 111 0.89 6.35 -7.27
N LEU A 112 0.38 7.56 -7.53
CA LEU A 112 0.29 8.66 -6.57
C LEU A 112 -1.15 9.12 -6.49
N SER A 113 -1.66 9.29 -5.28
CA SER A 113 -2.90 10.03 -5.04
C SER A 113 -2.77 10.93 -3.84
N VAL A 114 -3.41 12.09 -3.94
CA VAL A 114 -3.43 13.09 -2.88
C VAL A 114 -4.86 13.44 -2.61
N ALA A 115 -5.26 13.27 -1.36
CA ALA A 115 -6.61 13.57 -0.91
C ALA A 115 -6.57 14.49 0.31
N GLN A 116 -7.65 15.23 0.47
CA GLN A 116 -7.87 16.08 1.62
C GLN A 116 -9.33 15.98 2.03
N ASP A 117 -9.55 15.82 3.33
CA ASP A 117 -10.86 15.83 3.96
C ASP A 117 -11.87 14.87 3.28
N GLY A 118 -11.41 13.67 2.94
CA GLY A 118 -12.23 12.64 2.31
C GLY A 118 -12.33 12.74 0.78
N THR A 119 -11.69 13.73 0.16
CA THR A 119 -11.83 14.00 -1.28
C THR A 119 -10.48 13.94 -1.99
N GLU A 120 -10.37 13.09 -3.02
CA GLU A 120 -9.21 13.07 -3.92
C GLU A 120 -9.08 14.42 -4.66
N GLN A 121 -7.90 15.02 -4.56
CA GLN A 121 -7.57 16.30 -5.21
C GLN A 121 -6.94 16.06 -6.58
N TYR A 122 -6.01 15.11 -6.64
CA TYR A 122 -5.37 14.65 -7.86
C TYR A 122 -4.75 13.28 -7.64
N ALA A 123 -4.64 12.53 -8.72
CA ALA A 123 -3.91 11.29 -8.76
C ALA A 123 -3.30 11.06 -10.14
N PHE A 124 -2.28 10.22 -10.19
CA PHE A 124 -1.88 9.58 -11.43
C PHE A 124 -1.46 8.14 -11.18
N THR A 125 -1.63 7.34 -12.22
CA THR A 125 -1.18 5.96 -12.28
C THR A 125 -0.39 5.76 -13.56
N TYR A 126 0.86 5.33 -13.43
CA TYR A 126 1.66 4.79 -14.53
C TYR A 126 1.59 3.26 -14.47
N ALA A 127 1.09 2.64 -15.53
CA ALA A 127 0.99 1.19 -15.68
C ALA A 127 1.04 0.84 -17.17
N ASP A 128 1.67 -0.28 -17.52
CA ASP A 128 1.70 -0.79 -18.91
C ASP A 128 2.21 0.22 -19.97
N GLY A 129 3.04 1.18 -19.55
CA GLY A 129 3.56 2.24 -20.43
C GLY A 129 2.61 3.41 -20.66
N GLU A 130 1.45 3.41 -20.01
CA GLU A 130 0.46 4.48 -20.07
C GLU A 130 0.36 5.22 -18.73
N THR A 131 -0.02 6.51 -18.82
CA THR A 131 -0.26 7.36 -17.64
C THR A 131 -1.70 7.85 -17.63
N HIS A 132 -2.46 7.44 -16.62
CA HIS A 132 -3.77 7.99 -16.33
C HIS A 132 -3.67 9.06 -15.25
N ARG A 133 -4.43 10.15 -15.38
CA ARG A 133 -4.36 11.30 -14.47
C ARG A 133 -5.75 11.82 -14.11
N THR A 134 -5.92 12.27 -12.87
CA THR A 134 -7.10 12.96 -12.35
C THR A 134 -6.68 14.24 -11.65
N GLY A 135 -7.54 15.26 -11.69
CA GLY A 135 -7.29 16.54 -11.03
C GLY A 135 -6.09 17.33 -11.60
N GLN A 136 -5.70 18.38 -10.88
CA GLN A 136 -4.59 19.25 -11.28
C GLN A 136 -3.31 18.85 -10.53
N ILE A 137 -2.44 18.11 -11.22
CA ILE A 137 -1.16 17.65 -10.66
C ILE A 137 -0.16 18.82 -10.67
N PRO A 138 0.53 19.11 -9.54
CA PRO A 138 1.57 20.11 -9.50
C PRO A 138 2.70 19.79 -10.48
N ARG A 139 3.24 20.79 -11.19
CA ARG A 139 4.33 20.62 -12.17
C ARG A 139 5.55 19.87 -11.63
N ALA A 140 5.84 20.03 -10.34
CA ALA A 140 6.91 19.31 -9.66
C ALA A 140 6.73 17.77 -9.72
N LEU A 141 5.48 17.32 -9.75
CA LEU A 141 5.03 15.92 -9.74
C LEU A 141 4.41 15.48 -11.08
N ASP A 142 4.62 16.26 -12.14
CA ASP A 142 4.10 15.95 -13.46
C ASP A 142 4.68 14.61 -13.97
N PRO A 143 3.85 13.57 -14.19
CA PRO A 143 4.34 12.24 -14.57
C PRO A 143 5.10 12.25 -15.90
N ASP A 144 4.81 13.19 -16.79
CA ASP A 144 5.49 13.28 -18.09
C ASP A 144 6.98 13.65 -17.95
N ARG A 145 7.40 14.14 -16.78
CA ARG A 145 8.82 14.41 -16.45
C ARG A 145 9.59 13.18 -16.00
N PHE A 146 8.90 12.09 -15.66
CA PHE A 146 9.49 10.89 -15.07
C PHE A 146 9.25 9.64 -15.94
N PHE A 147 8.16 9.62 -16.72
CA PHE A 147 7.71 8.46 -17.48
C PHE A 147 7.67 8.74 -18.99
N ALA A 148 8.66 9.46 -19.54
CA ALA A 148 8.71 9.72 -20.98
C ALA A 148 9.10 8.47 -21.79
N SER A 149 9.76 7.49 -21.16
CA SER A 149 10.08 6.20 -21.75
C SER A 149 10.04 5.07 -20.71
N ARG A 150 9.90 3.83 -21.19
CA ARG A 150 9.93 2.63 -20.33
C ARG A 150 11.27 2.43 -19.62
N GLN A 151 12.37 2.82 -20.26
CA GLN A 151 13.70 2.79 -19.64
C GLN A 151 13.77 3.79 -18.48
N GLU A 152 13.28 5.01 -18.70
CA GLU A 152 13.20 6.03 -17.66
C GLU A 152 12.28 5.62 -16.51
N ALA A 153 11.20 4.89 -16.77
CA ALA A 153 10.30 4.40 -15.72
C ALA A 153 11.01 3.56 -14.64
N THR A 154 12.03 2.77 -15.01
CA THR A 154 12.79 1.96 -14.02
C THR A 154 13.71 2.83 -13.16
N ASP A 155 14.15 3.97 -13.70
CA ASP A 155 15.02 4.94 -13.03
C ASP A 155 14.25 6.09 -12.35
N ALA A 156 12.94 6.18 -12.61
CA ALA A 156 12.05 7.27 -12.17
C ALA A 156 11.77 7.28 -10.67
N GLU A 157 11.88 6.13 -10.00
CA GLU A 157 11.47 5.98 -8.60
C GLU A 157 12.17 6.99 -7.67
N ARG A 158 13.50 7.07 -7.72
CA ARG A 158 14.27 7.95 -6.83
C ARG A 158 13.95 9.43 -7.09
N PRO A 159 14.05 9.96 -8.33
CA PRO A 159 13.68 11.35 -8.62
C PRO A 159 12.25 11.70 -8.22
N LEU A 160 11.31 10.76 -8.36
CA LEU A 160 9.91 10.99 -8.01
C LEU A 160 9.70 11.02 -6.50
N LEU A 161 10.33 10.11 -5.74
CA LEU A 161 10.31 10.14 -4.28
C LEU A 161 10.99 11.41 -3.71
N GLU A 162 12.05 11.88 -4.35
CA GLU A 162 12.70 13.18 -4.02
C GLU A 162 11.74 14.35 -4.29
N ALA A 163 11.05 14.39 -5.44
CA ALA A 163 10.07 15.43 -5.74
C ALA A 163 8.89 15.43 -4.76
N LEU A 164 8.39 14.26 -4.35
CA LEU A 164 7.34 14.13 -3.34
C LEU A 164 7.80 14.68 -2.00
N THR A 165 9.03 14.36 -1.63
CA THR A 165 9.68 14.85 -0.42
C THR A 165 9.75 16.38 -0.42
N ASP A 166 10.17 17.00 -1.52
CA ASP A 166 10.23 18.45 -1.66
C ASP A 166 8.84 19.12 -1.60
N VAL A 167 7.83 18.50 -2.22
CA VAL A 167 6.47 19.05 -2.27
C VAL A 167 5.74 18.94 -0.93
N PHE A 168 5.94 17.84 -0.20
CA PHE A 168 5.19 17.57 1.04
C PHE A 168 5.99 17.81 2.31
N GLY A 169 7.31 17.98 2.22
CA GLY A 169 8.20 18.09 3.37
C GLY A 169 8.17 16.83 4.25
N ALA A 170 7.94 15.67 3.65
CA ALA A 170 7.80 14.39 4.35
C ALA A 170 8.95 13.47 3.95
N HIS A 171 9.81 13.13 4.92
CA HIS A 171 10.93 12.21 4.71
C HIS A 171 10.75 10.97 5.59
N LEU A 172 10.92 9.80 4.98
CA LEU A 172 10.89 8.52 5.68
C LEU A 172 12.31 8.08 6.06
N PRO A 173 12.66 7.93 7.36
CA PRO A 173 13.97 7.46 7.74
C PRO A 173 14.10 5.97 7.37
N ARG A 174 14.82 5.68 6.28
CA ARG A 174 15.03 4.31 5.77
C ARG A 174 15.44 3.33 6.88
N HIS A 175 16.34 3.76 7.77
CA HIS A 175 16.81 2.94 8.88
C HIS A 175 15.70 2.60 9.89
N ALA A 176 14.80 3.54 10.21
CA ALA A 176 13.68 3.30 11.11
C ALA A 176 12.67 2.31 10.52
N ILE A 177 12.46 2.37 9.21
CA ILE A 177 11.54 1.46 8.51
C ILE A 177 12.11 0.05 8.40
N THR A 178 13.41 -0.09 8.15
CA THR A 178 14.01 -1.41 7.91
C THR A 178 14.47 -2.11 9.19
N HIS A 179 14.87 -1.35 10.23
CA HIS A 179 15.43 -1.90 11.47
C HIS A 179 14.71 -1.45 12.74
N GLY A 180 13.80 -0.48 12.65
CA GLY A 180 13.05 0.00 13.81
C GLY A 180 11.96 -0.98 14.24
N ARG A 181 11.60 -0.91 15.51
CA ARG A 181 10.40 -1.57 16.05
C ARG A 181 9.24 -0.60 15.93
N LEU A 182 8.31 -0.91 15.04
CA LEU A 182 7.15 -0.08 14.73
C LEU A 182 5.87 -0.84 15.05
N HIS A 183 4.82 -0.11 15.42
CA HIS A 183 3.49 -0.71 15.51
C HIS A 183 3.07 -1.19 14.12
N THR A 184 2.35 -2.30 14.07
CA THR A 184 1.84 -2.86 12.82
C THR A 184 0.35 -3.12 12.89
N PHE A 185 -0.31 -3.01 11.74
CA PHE A 185 -1.72 -3.36 11.58
C PHE A 185 -1.97 -3.84 10.15
N THR A 186 -3.01 -4.66 9.96
CA THR A 186 -3.41 -5.13 8.63
C THR A 186 -4.47 -4.23 8.04
N THR A 187 -4.31 -3.77 6.80
CA THR A 187 -5.29 -2.92 6.11
C THR A 187 -6.51 -3.71 5.66
N ARG A 188 -7.56 -3.01 5.22
CA ARG A 188 -8.53 -3.58 4.28
C ARG A 188 -7.86 -3.82 2.92
N SER A 189 -8.50 -4.62 2.06
CA SER A 189 -8.06 -4.78 0.67
C SER A 189 -8.11 -3.45 -0.07
N TRP A 190 -7.10 -3.19 -0.91
CA TRP A 190 -7.03 -2.03 -1.79
C TRP A 190 -7.23 -2.42 -3.26
N THR A 191 -7.76 -3.62 -3.50
CA THR A 191 -8.07 -4.13 -4.82
C THR A 191 -9.58 -4.36 -4.90
N ARG A 192 -10.25 -3.77 -5.91
CA ARG A 192 -11.68 -4.01 -6.11
C ARG A 192 -11.95 -5.50 -6.36
N PRO A 193 -13.11 -6.04 -5.93
CA PRO A 193 -13.51 -7.40 -6.30
C PRO A 193 -13.47 -7.62 -7.82
N PRO A 194 -13.17 -8.86 -8.28
CA PRO A 194 -13.21 -9.17 -9.70
C PRO A 194 -14.65 -9.08 -10.22
N GLU A 195 -14.82 -8.58 -11.44
CA GLU A 195 -16.10 -8.57 -12.15
C GLU A 195 -16.33 -9.89 -12.90
N ASN A 196 -17.58 -10.15 -13.31
CA ASN A 196 -17.90 -11.33 -14.11
C ASN A 196 -17.06 -11.37 -15.40
N GLY A 197 -16.25 -12.42 -15.55
CA GLY A 197 -15.35 -12.60 -16.70
C GLY A 197 -13.91 -12.19 -16.45
N GLU A 198 -13.58 -11.65 -15.27
CA GLU A 198 -12.19 -11.37 -14.87
C GLU A 198 -11.55 -12.60 -14.20
N THR A 199 -10.35 -12.97 -14.63
CA THR A 199 -9.57 -14.07 -14.05
C THR A 199 -8.95 -13.65 -12.71
N TYR A 200 -9.08 -14.50 -11.69
CA TYR A 200 -8.40 -14.34 -10.41
C TYR A 200 -7.89 -15.69 -9.88
N ALA A 201 -6.93 -15.65 -8.96
CA ALA A 201 -6.37 -16.85 -8.34
C ALA A 201 -6.86 -16.99 -6.90
N VAL A 202 -7.24 -18.21 -6.52
CA VAL A 202 -7.48 -18.62 -5.13
C VAL A 202 -6.45 -19.69 -4.81
N ILE A 203 -5.65 -19.44 -3.77
CA ILE A 203 -4.67 -20.40 -3.27
C ILE A 203 -5.22 -20.95 -1.95
N SER A 204 -5.62 -22.20 -1.97
CA SER A 204 -5.99 -22.94 -0.76
C SER A 204 -4.77 -23.71 -0.27
N MET A 205 -4.35 -23.49 0.98
CA MET A 205 -3.30 -24.28 1.60
C MET A 205 -3.91 -25.22 2.65
N ASN A 206 -3.71 -26.52 2.45
CA ASN A 206 -3.97 -27.54 3.47
C ASN A 206 -2.68 -27.76 4.25
N TRP A 207 -2.74 -27.60 5.55
CA TRP A 207 -1.71 -28.11 6.44
C TRP A 207 -2.26 -29.38 7.08
N ASP A 208 -1.82 -30.53 6.58
CA ASP A 208 -1.96 -31.77 7.33
C ASP A 208 -0.95 -31.72 8.48
N ALA A 209 -1.45 -31.56 9.70
CA ALA A 209 -0.63 -31.72 10.89
C ALA A 209 -0.36 -33.22 11.08
N GLU A 210 0.74 -33.72 10.54
CA GLU A 210 1.25 -35.04 10.97
C GLU A 210 1.74 -34.94 12.42
N HIS A 211 1.20 -35.82 13.25
CA HIS A 211 1.43 -35.96 14.69
C HIS A 211 2.79 -36.54 15.05
#